data_AF-A0A9X0R5F1-F1
#
_entry.id   AF-A0A9X0R5F1-F1
#
_cell.length_a   1.000
_cell.length_b   1.000
_cell.length_c   1.000
_cell.angle_alpha   90.00
_cell.angle_beta   90.00
_cell.angle_gamma   90.00
#
_symmetry.space_group_name_H-M   'P 1'
#
loop_
_entity.id
_entity.type
_entity.pdbx_description
1 polymer ?
#
loop_
_entity_poly.entity_id
_entity_poly.type
_entity_poly.pdbx_seq_one_letter_code
_entity_poly.pdbx_strand_id
1 'polypeptide(L)'
;MSASPFTLARDAVVRMHIQDRLFLVCITRPPLAATPEAIFGPGRGLMHAFLTHDAGCDWPDATGVQLMDRALSSDGAAILSFLTLGDALSAQQRLRRAVEA
;
A
#
# COMPACT_ATOMS: atom_id res chain seq x y z
N MET A 1 0.14 -12.18 -22.95
CA MET A 1 0.66 -11.22 -21.96
C MET A 1 -0.53 -10.80 -21.12
N SER A 2 -0.62 -11.24 -19.85
CA SER A 2 -1.69 -10.78 -18.98
C SER A 2 -1.41 -9.33 -18.62
N ALA A 3 -2.30 -8.42 -19.00
CA ALA A 3 -2.28 -7.07 -18.43
C ALA A 3 -2.35 -7.24 -16.90
N SER A 4 -1.44 -6.59 -16.18
CA SER A 4 -1.53 -6.51 -14.73
C SER A 4 -2.92 -5.96 -14.40
N PRO A 5 -3.75 -6.59 -13.54
CA PRO A 5 -5.05 -6.06 -13.12
C PRO A 5 -4.91 -4.79 -12.24
N PHE A 6 -3.71 -4.24 -12.22
CA PHE A 6 -3.19 -3.31 -11.24
C PHE A 6 -2.67 -2.11 -12.01
N THR A 7 -3.48 -1.06 -12.10
CA THR A 7 -3.11 0.23 -12.69
C THR A 7 -2.48 1.12 -11.62
N LEU A 8 -1.54 0.57 -10.86
CA LEU A 8 -0.80 1.36 -9.88
C LEU A 8 -0.23 2.60 -10.58
N ALA A 9 -0.45 3.76 -9.97
CA ALA A 9 0.03 5.01 -10.50
C ALA A 9 1.56 4.94 -10.70
N ARG A 10 2.00 5.11 -11.95
CA ARG A 10 3.42 5.27 -12.28
C ARG A 10 3.93 6.46 -11.50
N ASP A 11 4.84 6.24 -10.55
CA ASP A 11 5.39 7.20 -9.55
C ASP A 11 5.07 6.87 -8.09
N ALA A 12 4.21 5.87 -7.82
CA ALA A 12 3.88 5.52 -6.45
C ALA A 12 5.12 5.04 -5.67
N VAL A 13 5.26 5.55 -4.44
CA VAL A 13 6.31 5.19 -3.50
C VAL A 13 5.78 4.13 -2.54
N VAL A 14 6.50 3.00 -2.46
CA VAL A 14 6.18 1.88 -1.57
C VAL A 14 7.23 1.79 -0.46
N ARG A 15 6.83 1.91 0.80
CA ARG A 15 7.72 1.82 1.97
C ARG A 15 7.13 0.96 3.08
N MET A 16 7.95 0.09 3.65
CA MET A 16 7.60 -0.68 4.83
C MET A 16 8.01 0.07 6.11
N HIS A 17 7.15 0.03 7.11
CA HIS A 17 7.36 0.57 8.46
C HIS A 17 6.97 -0.48 9.50
N ILE A 18 7.49 -0.33 10.72
CA ILE A 18 7.13 -1.16 11.86
C ILE A 18 6.50 -0.25 12.90
N GLN A 19 5.25 -0.53 13.29
CA GLN A 19 4.50 0.28 14.24
C GLN A 19 3.62 -0.61 15.13
N ASP A 20 3.71 -0.45 16.45
CA ASP A 20 2.88 -1.18 17.43
C ASP A 20 2.81 -2.70 17.19
N ARG A 21 3.95 -3.31 16.80
CA ARG A 21 4.12 -4.73 16.44
C ARG A 21 3.47 -5.16 15.11
N LEU A 22 2.93 -4.24 14.33
CA LEU A 22 2.47 -4.47 12.98
C LEU A 22 3.54 -4.07 11.97
N PHE A 23 3.55 -4.77 10.83
CA PHE A 23 4.37 -4.42 9.68
C PHE A 23 3.46 -3.73 8.65
N LEU A 24 3.71 -2.46 8.39
CA LEU A 24 2.89 -1.62 7.54
C LEU A 24 3.59 -1.36 6.21
N VAL A 25 2.98 -1.76 5.09
CA VAL A 25 3.43 -1.35 3.77
C VAL A 25 2.58 -0.16 3.33
N CYS A 26 3.20 1.03 3.33
CA CYS A 26 2.60 2.28 2.93
C CYS A 26 2.84 2.51 1.43
N ILE A 27 1.77 2.85 0.70
CA ILE A 27 1.79 3.21 -0.72
C ILE A 27 1.21 4.61 -0.86
N THR A 28 1.99 5.54 -1.43
CA THR A 28 1.58 6.93 -1.67
C THR A 28 2.10 7.42 -3.01
N ARG A 29 1.65 8.58 -3.46
CA ARG A 29 2.26 9.31 -4.59
C ARG A 29 2.86 10.63 -4.11
N PRO A 30 3.95 11.13 -4.72
CA PRO A 30 4.44 12.47 -4.44
C PRO A 30 3.34 13.53 -4.59
N PRO A 31 3.31 14.58 -3.74
CA PRO A 31 4.29 14.92 -2.71
C PRO A 31 4.06 14.21 -1.37
N LEU A 32 3.09 13.31 -1.26
CA LEU A 32 2.80 12.61 0.00
C LEU A 32 3.90 11.61 0.34
N ALA A 33 4.54 11.79 1.49
CA ALA A 33 5.52 10.83 1.98
C ALA A 33 4.85 9.50 2.33
N ALA A 34 5.45 8.39 1.92
CA ALA A 34 5.00 7.05 2.29
C ALA A 34 5.43 6.71 3.74
N THR A 35 4.82 7.37 4.73
CA THR A 35 5.01 7.08 6.16
C THR A 35 3.67 7.08 6.90
N PRO A 36 3.52 6.33 8.01
CA PRO A 36 2.28 6.30 8.78
C PRO A 36 1.84 7.68 9.25
N GLU A 37 2.76 8.55 9.66
CA GLU A 37 2.45 9.90 10.15
C GLU A 37 1.94 10.82 9.04
N ALA A 38 2.50 10.69 7.83
CA ALA A 38 2.04 11.43 6.68
C ALA A 38 0.64 11.00 6.24
N ILE A 39 0.28 9.73 6.50
CA ILE A 39 -1.01 9.14 6.15
C ILE A 39 -2.05 9.46 7.23
N PHE A 40 -1.81 9.09 8.49
CA PHE A 40 -2.78 9.24 9.60
C PHE A 40 -2.76 10.61 10.30
N GLY A 41 -1.88 11.53 9.91
CA GLY A 41 -1.72 12.82 10.56
C GLY A 41 -2.95 13.74 10.44
N PRO A 42 -3.11 14.70 11.38
CA PRO A 42 -4.22 15.65 11.37
C PRO A 42 -4.24 16.51 10.09
N GLY A 43 -5.44 16.80 9.57
CA GLY A 43 -5.64 17.62 8.38
C GLY A 43 -5.48 16.89 7.04
N ARG A 44 -5.25 15.57 7.05
CA ARG A 44 -5.19 14.74 5.84
C ARG A 44 -6.59 14.25 5.49
N GLY A 45 -7.30 14.96 4.60
CA GLY A 45 -8.56 14.49 3.99
C GLY A 45 -8.34 13.45 2.88
N LEU A 46 -7.21 12.72 2.93
CA LEU A 46 -6.77 11.84 1.87
C LEU A 46 -7.47 10.50 2.05
N MET A 47 -8.06 9.97 0.97
CA MET A 47 -8.72 8.67 1.06
C MET A 47 -7.70 7.59 1.42
N HIS A 48 -7.93 6.89 2.53
CA HIS A 48 -7.06 5.85 3.08
C HIS A 48 -7.71 4.47 2.92
N ALA A 49 -7.07 3.58 2.17
CA ALA A 49 -7.41 2.16 2.20
C ALA A 49 -6.51 1.46 3.22
N PHE A 50 -7.08 0.99 4.33
CA PHE A 50 -6.38 0.12 5.28
C PHE A 50 -6.82 -1.32 5.06
N LEU A 51 -5.89 -2.17 4.62
CA LEU A 51 -6.17 -3.57 4.33
C LEU A 51 -5.36 -4.42 5.30
N THR A 52 -6.05 -5.17 6.15
CA THR A 52 -5.44 -6.13 7.06
C THR A 52 -5.28 -7.47 6.39
N HIS A 53 -4.14 -8.12 6.62
CA HIS A 53 -3.86 -9.44 6.09
C HIS A 53 -3.65 -10.46 7.20
N ASP A 54 -4.27 -11.64 7.02
CA ASP A 54 -3.98 -12.83 7.79
C ASP A 54 -2.58 -13.37 7.45
N ALA A 55 -2.00 -14.17 8.35
CA ALA A 55 -0.70 -14.79 8.12
C ALA A 55 -0.70 -15.64 6.83
N GLY A 56 0.33 -15.48 6.01
CA GLY A 56 0.46 -16.17 4.72
C GLY A 56 -0.31 -15.50 3.57
N CYS A 57 -1.02 -14.39 3.82
CA CYS A 57 -1.58 -13.54 2.77
C CYS A 57 -0.66 -12.33 2.54
N ASP A 58 0.12 -12.36 1.47
CA ASP A 58 1.06 -11.29 1.10
C ASP A 58 0.49 -10.30 0.07
N TRP A 59 -0.80 -10.40 -0.24
CA TRP A 59 -1.42 -9.65 -1.33
C TRP A 59 -2.90 -9.34 -1.07
N PRO A 60 -3.37 -8.12 -1.45
CA PRO A 60 -4.79 -7.78 -1.47
C PRO A 60 -5.59 -8.67 -2.43
N ASP A 61 -6.79 -9.05 -1.98
CA ASP A 61 -7.79 -9.62 -2.87
C ASP A 61 -8.24 -8.62 -3.94
N ALA A 62 -9.03 -9.06 -4.91
CA ALA A 62 -9.46 -8.22 -6.03
C ALA A 62 -10.16 -6.92 -5.56
N THR A 63 -10.89 -6.95 -4.44
CA THR A 63 -11.55 -5.77 -3.87
C THR A 63 -10.53 -4.81 -3.26
N GLY A 64 -9.58 -5.33 -2.48
CA GLY A 64 -8.48 -4.56 -1.89
C GLY A 64 -7.61 -3.90 -2.96
N VAL A 65 -7.37 -4.58 -4.08
CA VAL A 65 -6.71 -4.00 -5.25
C VAL A 65 -7.48 -2.78 -5.76
N GLN A 66 -8.79 -2.92 -6.01
CA GLN A 66 -9.61 -1.83 -6.52
C GLN A 66 -9.68 -0.63 -5.55
N LEU A 67 -9.74 -0.90 -4.24
CA LEU A 67 -9.75 0.15 -3.22
C LEU A 67 -8.43 0.91 -3.18
N MET A 68 -7.30 0.20 -3.20
CA MET A 68 -5.99 0.83 -3.26
C MET A 68 -5.79 1.65 -4.53
N ASP A 69 -6.20 1.12 -5.68
CA ASP A 69 -6.11 1.81 -6.97
C ASP A 69 -6.92 3.12 -6.98
N ARG A 70 -8.15 3.10 -6.45
CA ARG A 70 -9.00 4.28 -6.29
C ARG A 70 -8.41 5.30 -5.32
N ALA A 71 -7.82 4.84 -4.22
CA ALA A 71 -7.17 5.71 -3.25
C ALA A 71 -6.01 6.46 -3.91
N LEU A 72 -5.12 5.75 -4.59
CA LEU A 72 -3.94 6.33 -5.23
C LEU A 72 -4.29 7.22 -6.44
N SER A 73 -5.37 6.90 -7.17
CA SER A 73 -5.88 7.73 -8.27
C SER A 73 -6.51 9.05 -7.79
N SER A 74 -6.87 9.15 -6.51
CA SER A 74 -7.51 10.34 -5.91
C SER A 74 -6.54 11.13 -5.02
N ASP A 75 -5.23 11.05 -5.32
CA ASP A 75 -4.13 11.61 -4.52
C ASP A 75 -4.09 11.12 -3.06
N GLY A 76 -4.77 10.01 -2.77
CA GLY A 76 -4.84 9.37 -1.47
C GLY A 76 -3.65 8.45 -1.18
N ALA A 77 -3.84 7.59 -0.18
CA ALA A 77 -2.84 6.62 0.25
C ALA A 77 -3.46 5.26 0.52
N ALA A 78 -2.63 4.22 0.43
CA ALA A 78 -3.01 2.88 0.87
C ALA A 78 -1.99 2.35 1.88
N ILE A 79 -2.48 1.57 2.84
CA ILE A 79 -1.68 0.85 3.81
C ILE A 79 -2.14 -0.61 3.81
N LEU A 80 -1.19 -1.50 3.62
CA LEU A 80 -1.36 -2.93 3.93
C LEU A 80 -0.74 -3.19 5.30
N SER A 81 -1.47 -3.84 6.20
CA SER A 81 -1.00 -4.21 7.53
C SER A 81 -0.87 -5.72 7.64
N PHE A 82 0.30 -6.17 8.10
CA PHE A 82 0.63 -7.58 8.24
C PHE A 82 1.05 -7.90 9.68
N LEU A 83 0.73 -9.12 10.11
CA LEU A 83 1.16 -9.68 11.39
C LEU A 83 2.58 -10.24 11.35
N THR A 84 3.09 -10.58 10.16
CA THR A 84 4.42 -11.17 9.99
C THR A 84 5.32 -10.30 9.11
N LEU A 85 6.61 -10.28 9.42
CA LEU A 85 7.62 -9.58 8.63
C LEU A 85 7.76 -10.19 7.23
N GLY A 86 7.65 -11.52 7.13
CA GLY A 86 7.78 -12.24 5.87
C GLY A 86 6.71 -11.83 4.85
N ASP A 87 5.45 -11.76 5.29
CA ASP A 87 4.35 -11.34 4.44
C ASP A 87 4.51 -9.87 3.99
N ALA A 88 4.91 -8.99 4.91
CA ALA A 88 5.14 -7.57 4.59
C ALA A 88 6.28 -7.36 3.58
N LEU A 89 7.38 -8.09 3.71
CA LEU A 89 8.51 -8.02 2.76
C LEU A 89 8.11 -8.53 1.38
N SER A 90 7.40 -9.67 1.32
CA SER A 90 6.88 -10.23 0.07
C SER A 90 5.92 -9.26 -0.63
N ALA A 91 4.98 -8.68 0.12
CA ALA A 91 4.05 -7.67 -0.36
C ALA A 91 4.79 -6.43 -0.88
N GLN A 92 5.74 -5.89 -0.11
CA GLN A 92 6.52 -4.71 -0.50
C GLN A 92 7.28 -4.96 -1.81
N GLN A 93 7.96 -6.10 -1.94
CA GLN A 93 8.72 -6.43 -3.14
C GLN A 93 7.81 -6.57 -4.36
N ARG A 94 6.67 -7.25 -4.20
CA ARG A 94 5.69 -7.45 -5.27
C ARG A 94 5.06 -6.13 -5.72
N LEU A 95 4.71 -5.25 -4.79
CA LEU A 95 4.20 -3.91 -5.09
C LEU A 95 5.23 -3.03 -5.77
N ARG A 96 6.50 -3.03 -5.30
CA ARG A 96 7.58 -2.26 -5.94
C ARG A 96 7.75 -2.63 -7.41
N ARG A 97 7.74 -3.92 -7.73
CA ARG A 97 7.79 -4.40 -9.12
C ARG A 97 6.58 -3.93 -9.94
N ALA A 98 5.40 -3.84 -9.32
CA ALA A 98 4.18 -3.41 -9.99
C ALA A 98 4.15 -1.90 -10.27
N VAL A 99 4.76 -1.06 -9.42
CA VAL A 99 4.83 0.40 -9.65
C VAL A 99 5.97 0.83 -10.58
N GLU A 100 7.01 0.00 -10.72
CA GLU A 100 8.19 0.25 -11.57
C GLU A 100 8.00 -0.20 -13.04
N ALA A 101 6.99 -1.02 -13.33
CA ALA A 101 6.70 -1.60 -14.65
C ALA A 101 5.80 -0.71 -15.54
#